data_AF-A0A448YZR9-F1
#
_entry.id   AF-A0A448YZR9-F1
#
_cell.length_a   1.000
_cell.length_b   1.000
_cell.length_c   1.000
_cell.angle_alpha   90.00
_cell.angle_beta   90.00
_cell.angle_gamma   90.00
#
_symmetry.space_group_name_H-M   'P 1'
#
loop_
_entity.id
_entity.type
_entity.pdbx_description
1 polymer ?
#
loop_
_entity_poly.entity_id
_entity_poly.type
_entity_poly.pdbx_seq_one_letter_code
_entity_poly.pdbx_strand_id
1 'polypeptide(L)'
;MSIAIPPAARPPPSVSLGVGRERRVPGQKQQRKTNEHRDKQAQRLIEQEESARRKRIEQMDQRLQKAARRDVRISILEAKIALEQQEQQNGSSNSNEVAESITEPNGNSSTSQDIESVTDAERAELAGLLRVREDFEEQYDPSDFSEEHLNFKDLHNDAFLKLVQYCERNRGDYEKSKTSETNKEENITKVFFLDGPDARTASALIWKGNMDATQCYVANRHESTCVCLRQSGGGLLPDANVVHATASEALSKPAFSNDRKQEQHQVGAFAHLDFTGYYFDGCNGFAPHIVNMLSSALLRLDQDDSNGQSFRQQHPIVVGYSLIGGGHKTQATMVENELFVSRALTTIARTRGMRVIQALDDPTRFGLHPETPKVAAKTFTTWLLLEPDDSF
;
A
#
# COMPACT_ATOMS: atom_id res chain seq x y z
N MET A 1 35.46 46.54 -62.01
CA MET A 1 35.38 45.86 -60.71
C MET A 1 35.30 44.36 -60.99
N SER A 2 36.42 43.65 -60.86
CA SER A 2 36.51 42.20 -61.13
C SER A 2 36.37 41.42 -59.82
N ILE A 3 35.45 40.45 -59.80
CA ILE A 3 35.22 39.53 -58.69
C ILE A 3 36.09 38.28 -58.93
N ALA A 4 36.98 37.98 -57.99
CA ALA A 4 37.84 36.80 -58.00
C ALA A 4 37.12 35.60 -57.36
N ILE A 5 37.18 34.44 -58.03
CA ILE A 5 36.66 33.14 -57.57
C ILE A 5 37.82 32.38 -56.88
N PRO A 6 37.63 31.78 -55.68
CA PRO A 6 38.67 31.00 -55.02
C PRO A 6 38.79 29.56 -55.58
N PRO A 7 39.99 28.93 -55.51
CA PRO A 7 40.23 27.61 -56.07
C PRO A 7 39.75 26.46 -55.16
N ALA A 8 39.28 25.39 -55.80
CA ALA A 8 38.76 24.17 -55.19
C ALA A 8 39.82 23.34 -54.45
N ALA A 9 39.43 22.80 -53.29
CA ALA A 9 40.23 21.93 -52.45
C ALA A 9 40.38 20.50 -53.04
N ARG A 10 41.58 19.93 -52.90
CA ARG A 10 41.92 18.55 -53.34
C ARG A 10 41.30 17.48 -52.44
N PRO A 11 40.92 16.31 -52.98
CA PRO A 11 40.48 15.17 -52.17
C PRO A 11 41.66 14.44 -51.49
N PRO A 12 41.42 13.78 -50.35
CA PRO A 12 42.44 13.02 -49.62
C PRO A 12 42.73 11.64 -50.26
N PRO A 13 43.90 11.04 -49.97
CA PRO A 13 44.34 9.77 -50.55
C PRO A 13 43.59 8.57 -49.98
N SER A 14 43.25 7.62 -50.85
CA SER A 14 42.63 6.33 -50.54
C SER A 14 43.59 5.41 -49.80
N VAL A 15 43.21 4.95 -48.61
CA VAL A 15 43.91 3.92 -47.84
C VAL A 15 43.42 2.55 -48.31
N SER A 16 44.31 1.72 -48.87
CA SER A 16 44.02 0.32 -49.20
C SER A 16 44.04 -0.54 -47.93
N LEU A 17 42.91 -1.15 -47.58
CA LEU A 17 42.84 -2.16 -46.53
C LEU A 17 43.41 -3.50 -47.05
N GLY A 18 44.56 -3.89 -46.49
CA GLY A 18 45.16 -5.20 -46.69
C GLY A 18 44.35 -6.29 -45.98
N VAL A 19 44.05 -7.35 -46.73
CA VAL A 19 43.40 -8.57 -46.25
C VAL A 19 44.31 -9.29 -45.26
N GLY A 20 43.97 -9.21 -43.97
CA GLY A 20 44.71 -9.82 -42.86
C GLY A 20 44.33 -11.27 -42.64
N ARG A 21 45.33 -12.15 -42.70
CA ARG A 21 45.31 -13.58 -42.29
C ARG A 21 44.73 -13.77 -40.88
N GLU A 22 43.70 -14.60 -40.77
CA GLU A 22 43.18 -15.11 -39.50
C GLU A 22 44.20 -16.02 -38.80
N ARG A 23 44.67 -15.61 -37.61
CA ARG A 23 45.35 -16.51 -36.67
C ARG A 23 44.28 -17.20 -35.81
N ARG A 24 44.11 -18.52 -35.99
CA ARG A 24 43.31 -19.36 -35.10
C ARG A 24 43.98 -19.43 -33.72
N VAL A 25 43.31 -18.88 -32.70
CA VAL A 25 43.73 -18.93 -31.29
C VAL A 25 43.22 -20.22 -30.65
N PRO A 26 44.10 -21.13 -30.16
CA PRO A 26 43.70 -22.37 -29.52
C PRO A 26 43.39 -22.11 -28.04
N GLY A 27 42.20 -21.60 -27.73
CA GLY A 27 41.78 -21.33 -26.33
C GLY A 27 40.27 -21.43 -26.05
N GLN A 28 39.42 -21.43 -27.07
CA GLN A 28 37.96 -21.31 -26.90
C GLN A 28 37.26 -22.55 -26.32
N LYS A 29 37.88 -23.74 -26.33
CA LYS A 29 37.22 -24.97 -25.83
C LYS A 29 37.23 -25.12 -24.31
N GLN A 30 38.20 -24.52 -23.60
CA GLN A 30 38.23 -24.57 -22.13
C GLN A 30 37.29 -23.54 -21.49
N GLN A 31 37.12 -22.35 -22.08
CA GLN A 31 36.19 -21.33 -21.59
C GLN A 31 34.70 -21.73 -21.70
N ARG A 32 34.32 -22.56 -22.69
CA ARG A 32 32.93 -23.02 -22.81
C ARG A 32 32.51 -23.95 -21.67
N LYS A 33 33.39 -24.83 -21.20
CA LYS A 33 33.07 -25.78 -20.12
C LYS A 33 32.93 -25.09 -18.75
N THR A 34 33.69 -24.03 -18.48
CA THR A 34 33.58 -23.25 -17.25
C THR A 34 32.33 -22.38 -17.22
N ASN A 35 31.89 -21.84 -18.36
CA ASN A 35 30.63 -21.09 -18.43
C ASN A 35 29.40 -21.99 -18.23
N GLU A 36 29.35 -23.17 -18.86
CA GLU A 36 28.23 -24.11 -18.65
C GLU A 36 28.09 -24.57 -17.19
N HIS A 37 29.19 -24.70 -16.45
CA HIS A 37 29.14 -25.04 -15.03
C HIS A 37 28.63 -23.87 -14.16
N ARG A 38 29.02 -22.62 -14.49
CA ARG A 38 28.54 -21.43 -13.79
C ARG A 38 27.06 -21.20 -14.03
N ASP A 39 26.59 -21.39 -15.25
CA ASP A 39 25.17 -21.24 -15.60
C ASP A 39 24.30 -22.27 -14.88
N LYS A 40 24.75 -23.53 -14.82
CA LYS A 40 24.07 -24.59 -14.04
C LYS A 40 24.05 -24.30 -12.55
N GLN A 41 25.11 -23.70 -12.00
CA GLN A 41 25.16 -23.32 -10.59
C GLN A 41 24.25 -22.13 -10.29
N ALA A 42 24.22 -21.12 -11.16
CA ALA A 42 23.32 -19.98 -11.05
C ALA A 42 21.85 -20.41 -11.12
N GLN A 43 21.51 -21.32 -12.04
CA GLN A 43 20.15 -21.82 -12.19
C GLN A 43 19.66 -22.59 -10.97
N ARG A 44 20.53 -23.40 -10.34
CA ARG A 44 20.23 -24.07 -9.07
C ARG A 44 19.97 -23.09 -7.92
N LEU A 45 20.71 -21.98 -7.85
CA LEU A 45 20.49 -20.95 -6.82
C LEU A 45 19.17 -20.21 -7.03
N ILE A 46 18.80 -19.93 -8.28
CA ILE A 46 17.50 -19.34 -8.63
C ILE A 46 16.36 -20.28 -8.23
N GLU A 47 16.43 -21.56 -8.59
CA GLU A 47 15.42 -22.55 -8.22
C GLU A 47 15.29 -22.72 -6.70
N GLN A 48 16.41 -22.71 -5.97
CA GLN A 48 16.40 -22.77 -4.51
C GLN A 48 15.72 -21.54 -3.89
N GLU A 49 16.05 -20.33 -4.36
CA GLU A 49 15.45 -19.09 -3.85
C GLU A 49 13.96 -18.99 -4.20
N GLU A 50 13.55 -19.40 -5.40
CA GLU A 50 12.14 -19.45 -5.78
C GLU A 50 11.35 -20.44 -4.92
N SER A 51 11.93 -21.61 -4.61
CA SER A 51 11.30 -22.59 -3.72
C SER A 51 11.17 -22.07 -2.28
N ALA A 52 12.18 -21.36 -1.78
CA ALA A 52 12.15 -20.73 -0.46
C ALA A 52 11.13 -19.59 -0.41
N ARG A 53 11.04 -18.79 -1.48
CA ARG A 53 10.03 -17.73 -1.62
C ARG A 53 8.62 -18.29 -1.62
N ARG A 54 8.34 -19.36 -2.36
CA ARG A 54 7.02 -20.02 -2.37
C ARG A 54 6.62 -20.52 -0.98
N LYS A 55 7.55 -21.16 -0.26
CA LYS A 55 7.31 -21.61 1.13
C LYS A 55 7.02 -20.44 2.08
N ARG A 56 7.71 -19.32 1.94
CA ARG A 56 7.45 -18.11 2.75
C ARG A 56 6.08 -17.51 2.45
N ILE A 57 5.68 -17.46 1.18
CA ILE A 57 4.34 -16.99 0.76
C ILE A 57 3.26 -17.90 1.33
N GLU A 58 3.43 -19.22 1.23
CA GLU A 58 2.46 -20.20 1.75
C GLU A 58 2.32 -20.11 3.27
N GLN A 59 3.44 -20.00 4.01
CA GLN A 59 3.40 -19.80 5.46
C GLN A 59 2.76 -18.48 5.86
N MET A 60 2.95 -17.43 5.06
CA MET A 60 2.32 -16.12 5.28
C MET A 60 0.81 -16.19 5.03
N ASP A 61 0.39 -16.82 3.94
CA ASP A 61 -1.02 -17.00 3.61
C ASP A 61 -1.75 -17.83 4.68
N GLN A 62 -1.09 -18.88 5.21
CA GLN A 62 -1.59 -19.65 6.35
C GLN A 62 -1.73 -18.79 7.62
N ARG A 63 -0.77 -17.88 7.90
CA ARG A 63 -0.87 -16.96 9.04
C ARG A 63 -2.00 -15.96 8.87
N LEU A 64 -2.18 -15.45 7.65
CA LEU A 64 -3.21 -14.47 7.33
C LEU A 64 -4.61 -15.10 7.38
N GLN A 65 -4.78 -16.29 6.80
CA GLN A 65 -6.01 -17.07 6.95
C GLN A 65 -6.29 -17.43 8.41
N LYS A 66 -5.27 -17.73 9.21
CA LYS A 66 -5.43 -18.00 10.65
C LYS A 66 -5.85 -16.74 11.42
N ALA A 67 -5.31 -15.58 11.08
CA ALA A 67 -5.71 -14.29 11.65
C ALA A 67 -7.16 -13.93 11.27
N ALA A 68 -7.52 -14.04 9.99
CA ALA A 68 -8.88 -13.78 9.52
C ALA A 68 -9.91 -14.71 10.18
N ARG A 69 -9.60 -16.02 10.29
CA ARG A 69 -10.46 -16.97 11.01
C ARG A 69 -10.58 -16.63 12.50
N ARG A 70 -9.52 -16.11 13.11
CA ARG A 70 -9.53 -15.66 14.49
C ARG A 70 -10.46 -14.47 14.67
N ASP A 71 -10.37 -13.48 13.81
CA ASP A 71 -11.18 -12.26 13.92
C ASP A 71 -12.66 -12.55 13.66
N VAL A 72 -12.97 -13.42 12.68
CA VAL A 72 -14.33 -13.95 12.48
C VAL A 72 -14.84 -14.68 13.73
N ARG A 73 -13.99 -15.50 14.37
CA ARG A 73 -14.35 -16.21 15.61
C ARG A 73 -14.59 -15.25 16.78
N ILE A 74 -13.78 -14.19 16.91
CA ILE A 74 -13.98 -13.13 17.90
C ILE A 74 -15.34 -12.46 17.67
N SER A 75 -15.65 -12.02 16.44
CA SER A 75 -16.93 -11.36 16.14
C SER A 75 -18.15 -12.26 16.41
N ILE A 76 -18.05 -13.56 16.10
CA ILE A 76 -19.13 -14.52 16.41
C ILE A 76 -19.32 -14.64 17.93
N LEU A 77 -18.23 -14.76 18.70
CA LEU A 77 -18.28 -14.88 20.16
C LEU A 77 -18.79 -13.60 20.83
N GLU A 78 -18.35 -12.43 20.37
CA GLU A 78 -18.82 -11.11 20.84
C GLU A 78 -20.33 -10.95 20.56
N ALA A 79 -20.80 -11.30 19.36
CA ALA A 79 -22.22 -11.25 19.00
C ALA A 79 -23.08 -12.20 19.86
N LYS A 80 -22.58 -13.42 20.10
CA LYS A 80 -23.27 -14.42 20.93
C LYS A 80 -23.42 -13.95 22.38
N ILE A 81 -22.38 -13.33 22.95
CA ILE A 81 -22.41 -12.75 24.31
C ILE A 81 -23.33 -11.52 24.37
N ALA A 82 -23.32 -10.67 23.35
CA ALA A 82 -24.18 -9.49 23.30
C ALA A 82 -25.68 -9.86 23.26
N LEU A 83 -26.04 -10.90 22.49
CA LEU A 83 -27.40 -11.44 22.45
C LEU A 83 -27.84 -11.99 23.81
N GLU A 84 -26.99 -12.77 24.48
CA GLU A 84 -27.27 -13.30 25.82
C GLU A 84 -27.46 -12.19 26.87
N GLN A 85 -26.67 -11.11 26.80
CA GLN A 85 -26.82 -9.96 27.69
C GLN A 85 -28.14 -9.19 27.46
N GLN A 86 -28.57 -9.05 26.21
CA GLN A 86 -29.87 -8.43 25.89
C GLN A 86 -31.04 -9.28 26.42
N GLU A 87 -30.94 -10.60 26.33
CA GLU A 87 -31.97 -11.50 26.88
C GLU A 87 -32.04 -11.47 28.40
N GLN A 88 -30.89 -11.37 29.09
CA GLN A 88 -30.87 -11.21 30.55
C GLN A 88 -31.45 -9.87 31.01
N GLN A 89 -31.28 -8.79 30.22
CA GLN A 89 -31.89 -7.49 30.52
C GLN A 89 -33.41 -7.48 30.24
N ASN A 90 -33.85 -8.14 29.16
CA ASN A 90 -35.28 -8.24 28.82
C ASN A 90 -36.04 -9.22 29.74
N GLY A 91 -35.40 -10.30 30.20
CA GLY A 91 -35.99 -11.28 31.12
C GLY A 91 -36.16 -10.79 32.55
N SER A 92 -35.44 -9.75 32.96
CA SER A 92 -35.51 -9.18 34.32
C SER A 92 -36.58 -8.09 34.49
N SER A 93 -37.24 -7.68 33.40
CA SER A 93 -38.20 -6.56 33.42
C SER A 93 -39.67 -6.97 33.54
N ASN A 94 -39.99 -8.25 33.74
CA ASN A 94 -41.38 -8.75 33.76
C ASN A 94 -41.74 -9.61 34.98
N SER A 95 -41.37 -9.14 36.17
CA SER A 95 -41.86 -9.73 37.44
C SER A 95 -42.33 -8.66 38.41
N ASN A 96 -43.36 -7.90 38.03
CA ASN A 96 -44.40 -7.40 38.92
C ASN A 96 -45.48 -6.64 38.13
N GLU A 97 -46.62 -7.28 37.84
CA GLU A 97 -47.95 -6.87 38.34
C GLU A 97 -49.12 -7.67 37.71
N VAL A 98 -49.95 -8.23 38.61
CA VAL A 98 -51.42 -8.43 38.54
C VAL A 98 -52.03 -9.52 37.64
N ALA A 99 -52.41 -10.62 38.32
CA ALA A 99 -53.69 -11.35 38.36
C ALA A 99 -54.62 -11.58 37.13
N GLU A 100 -55.28 -12.76 37.20
CA GLU A 100 -56.53 -13.21 36.56
C GLU A 100 -56.49 -13.99 35.22
N SER A 101 -56.54 -15.32 35.39
CA SER A 101 -57.48 -16.30 34.82
C SER A 101 -57.84 -16.32 33.31
N ILE A 102 -57.96 -17.57 32.81
CA ILE A 102 -58.77 -18.07 31.66
C ILE A 102 -57.97 -18.44 30.39
N THR A 103 -57.69 -19.75 30.32
CA THR A 103 -57.97 -20.72 29.23
C THR A 103 -57.24 -20.68 27.87
N GLU A 104 -56.74 -21.89 27.53
CA GLU A 104 -56.32 -22.48 26.24
C GLU A 104 -54.89 -22.21 25.71
N PRO A 105 -54.06 -23.25 25.50
CA PRO A 105 -52.96 -23.19 24.56
C PRO A 105 -53.42 -23.73 23.21
N ASN A 106 -53.78 -22.82 22.31
CA ASN A 106 -53.83 -23.10 20.89
C ASN A 106 -52.39 -23.12 20.34
N GLY A 107 -52.04 -24.19 19.65
CA GLY A 107 -50.70 -24.42 19.15
C GLY A 107 -50.26 -23.36 18.14
N ASN A 108 -49.11 -22.77 18.38
CA ASN A 108 -48.25 -22.29 17.31
C ASN A 108 -46.80 -22.61 17.67
N SER A 109 -46.34 -23.69 17.04
CA SER A 109 -44.95 -24.11 16.93
C SER A 109 -44.17 -23.04 16.17
N SER A 110 -43.70 -22.02 16.89
CA SER A 110 -42.57 -21.20 16.45
C SER A 110 -41.32 -21.85 17.00
N THR A 111 -40.55 -22.42 16.09
CA THR A 111 -39.26 -23.06 16.26
C THR A 111 -38.38 -22.28 17.24
N SER A 112 -38.38 -22.70 18.51
CA SER A 112 -37.32 -22.40 19.46
C SER A 112 -36.06 -23.05 18.90
N GLN A 113 -35.32 -22.32 18.07
CA GLN A 113 -33.92 -22.62 17.87
C GLN A 113 -33.29 -22.43 19.24
N ASP A 114 -32.95 -23.53 19.90
CA ASP A 114 -32.13 -23.54 21.10
C ASP A 114 -30.86 -22.74 20.79
N ILE A 115 -30.85 -21.47 21.18
CA ILE A 115 -29.64 -20.65 21.17
C ILE A 115 -28.82 -21.20 22.34
N GLU A 116 -27.88 -22.09 22.02
CA GLU A 116 -26.94 -22.64 23.00
C GLU A 116 -26.30 -21.47 23.78
N SER A 117 -26.60 -21.39 25.08
CA SER A 117 -26.01 -20.42 26.00
C SER A 117 -24.49 -20.41 25.87
N VAL A 118 -23.87 -19.22 25.90
CA VAL A 118 -22.40 -19.09 25.76
C VAL A 118 -21.72 -19.86 26.90
N THR A 119 -20.88 -20.82 26.53
CA THR A 119 -20.21 -21.66 27.52
C THR A 119 -19.03 -20.92 28.18
N ASP A 120 -18.65 -21.33 29.39
CA ASP A 120 -17.45 -20.79 30.07
C ASP A 120 -16.17 -21.01 29.25
N ALA A 121 -16.12 -22.09 28.47
CA ALA A 121 -15.03 -22.37 27.54
C ALA A 121 -14.98 -21.35 26.39
N GLU A 122 -16.13 -20.94 25.84
CA GLU A 122 -16.22 -19.89 24.82
C GLU A 122 -15.84 -18.50 25.37
N ARG A 123 -16.19 -18.20 26.63
CA ARG A 123 -15.75 -16.96 27.31
C ARG A 123 -14.23 -16.95 27.55
N ALA A 124 -13.66 -18.08 27.96
CA ALA A 124 -12.21 -18.22 28.14
C ALA A 124 -11.45 -18.20 26.80
N GLU A 125 -12.02 -18.79 25.75
CA GLU A 125 -11.52 -18.70 24.38
C GLU A 125 -11.49 -17.23 23.93
N LEU A 126 -12.61 -16.51 24.06
CA LEU A 126 -12.67 -15.09 23.72
C LEU A 126 -11.64 -14.27 24.52
N ALA A 127 -11.52 -14.48 25.83
CA ALA A 127 -10.52 -13.79 26.65
C ALA A 127 -9.08 -14.08 26.18
N GLY A 128 -8.78 -15.32 25.77
CA GLY A 128 -7.49 -15.68 25.20
C GLY A 128 -7.26 -15.05 23.82
N LEU A 129 -8.27 -15.02 22.96
CA LEU A 129 -8.20 -14.40 21.63
C LEU A 129 -8.07 -12.88 21.71
N LEU A 130 -8.78 -12.25 22.64
CA LEU A 130 -8.67 -10.82 22.96
C LEU A 130 -7.30 -10.50 23.53
N ARG A 131 -6.73 -11.32 24.40
CA ARG A 131 -5.36 -11.10 24.90
C ARG A 131 -4.30 -11.11 23.78
N VAL A 132 -4.44 -11.99 22.79
CA VAL A 132 -3.56 -12.02 21.60
C VAL A 132 -3.96 -10.93 20.56
N ARG A 133 -5.12 -10.29 20.71
CA ARG A 133 -5.51 -9.05 20.00
C ARG A 133 -4.90 -7.83 20.69
N GLU A 134 -4.85 -7.83 22.03
CA GLU A 134 -4.24 -6.83 22.91
C GLU A 134 -2.70 -6.85 22.87
N ASP A 135 -2.07 -7.99 22.55
CA ASP A 135 -0.62 -8.03 22.22
C ASP A 135 -0.26 -7.24 20.95
N PHE A 136 -1.27 -6.73 20.21
CA PHE A 136 -1.13 -5.63 19.25
C PHE A 136 -1.50 -4.29 19.91
N GLU A 137 -0.96 -4.07 21.11
CA GLU A 137 -1.04 -2.85 21.88
C GLU A 137 -0.73 -1.66 20.96
N GLU A 138 -1.45 -0.55 21.11
CA GLU A 138 -1.19 0.69 20.40
C GLU A 138 0.19 1.20 20.83
N GLN A 139 1.25 0.69 20.19
CA GLN A 139 2.66 1.05 20.45
C GLN A 139 3.00 2.48 20.00
N TYR A 140 1.98 3.27 19.67
CA TYR A 140 2.14 4.63 19.18
C TYR A 140 1.79 5.59 20.32
N ASP A 141 2.80 5.98 21.07
CA ASP A 141 2.73 7.15 21.95
C ASP A 141 3.39 8.34 21.23
N PRO A 142 2.61 9.35 20.78
CA PRO A 142 3.17 10.55 20.16
C PRO A 142 4.18 11.29 21.07
N SER A 143 4.07 11.11 22.39
CA SER A 143 4.93 11.77 23.37
C SER A 143 6.30 11.10 23.54
N ASP A 144 6.47 9.87 23.05
CA ASP A 144 7.75 9.15 23.06
C ASP A 144 8.71 9.60 21.94
N PHE A 145 8.24 10.39 20.98
CA PHE A 145 9.07 10.85 19.87
C PHE A 145 9.99 12.00 20.27
N SER A 146 11.28 11.86 19.96
CA SER A 146 12.24 12.96 20.12
C SER A 146 11.92 14.12 19.17
N GLU A 147 12.31 15.33 19.55
CA GLU A 147 12.18 16.52 18.69
C GLU A 147 12.84 16.31 17.31
N GLU A 148 13.98 15.62 17.27
CA GLU A 148 14.63 15.22 16.01
C GLU A 148 13.72 14.37 15.12
N HIS A 149 13.01 13.40 15.69
CA HIS A 149 12.08 12.55 14.96
C HIS A 149 10.86 13.35 14.46
N LEU A 150 10.35 14.27 15.27
CA LEU A 150 9.25 15.13 14.89
C LEU A 150 9.63 16.06 13.72
N ASN A 151 10.81 16.69 13.77
CA ASN A 151 11.35 17.50 12.69
C ASN A 151 11.58 16.68 11.41
N PHE A 152 12.07 15.45 11.57
CA PHE A 152 12.19 14.51 10.46
C PHE A 152 10.83 14.22 9.81
N LYS A 153 9.79 13.95 10.58
CA LYS A 153 8.43 13.73 10.06
C LYS A 153 7.89 14.97 9.34
N ASP A 154 8.11 16.16 9.89
CA ASP A 154 7.70 17.41 9.26
C ASP A 154 8.35 17.61 7.88
N LEU A 155 9.64 17.32 7.73
CA LEU A 155 10.35 17.36 6.45
C LEU A 155 9.77 16.36 5.44
N HIS A 156 9.43 15.15 5.89
CA HIS A 156 8.82 14.14 5.01
C HIS A 156 7.37 14.45 4.64
N ASN A 157 6.59 15.04 5.54
CA ASN A 157 5.24 15.53 5.22
C ASN A 157 5.30 16.69 4.19
N ASP A 158 6.26 17.60 4.30
CA ASP A 158 6.52 18.63 3.27
C ASP A 158 6.93 18.00 1.93
N ALA A 159 7.78 16.98 1.97
CA ALA A 159 8.15 16.25 0.75
C ALA A 159 6.95 15.55 0.11
N PHE A 160 6.08 14.92 0.90
CA PHE A 160 4.85 14.31 0.40
C PHE A 160 3.98 15.32 -0.34
N LEU A 161 3.72 16.46 0.30
CA LEU A 161 2.92 17.54 -0.25
C LEU A 161 3.48 18.04 -1.59
N LYS A 162 4.77 18.33 -1.65
CA LYS A 162 5.45 18.82 -2.86
C LYS A 162 5.38 17.82 -4.01
N LEU A 163 5.53 16.53 -3.72
CA LEU A 163 5.42 15.47 -4.71
C LEU A 163 3.98 15.26 -5.18
N VAL A 164 2.99 15.36 -4.30
CA VAL A 164 1.57 15.35 -4.70
C VAL A 164 1.25 16.51 -5.63
N GLN A 165 1.71 17.72 -5.30
CA GLN A 165 1.55 18.91 -6.16
C GLN A 165 2.29 18.76 -7.50
N TYR A 166 3.45 18.10 -7.52
CA TYR A 166 4.16 17.77 -8.75
C TYR A 166 3.31 16.83 -9.62
N CYS A 167 2.71 15.80 -9.02
CA CYS A 167 1.85 14.87 -9.74
C CYS A 167 0.59 15.55 -10.30
N GLU A 168 -0.05 16.40 -9.50
CA GLU A 168 -1.24 17.16 -9.89
C GLU A 168 -0.96 18.11 -11.07
N ARG A 169 0.15 18.85 -11.04
CA ARG A 169 0.57 19.73 -12.14
C ARG A 169 0.74 18.97 -13.46
N ASN A 170 1.44 17.84 -13.41
CA ASN A 170 1.66 17.01 -14.59
C ASN A 170 0.37 16.33 -15.10
N ARG A 171 -0.58 16.04 -14.21
CA ARG A 171 -1.91 15.56 -14.60
C ARG A 171 -2.68 16.63 -15.38
N GLY A 172 -2.71 17.86 -14.88
CA GLY A 172 -3.40 18.97 -15.53
C GLY A 172 -2.85 19.33 -16.91
N ASP A 173 -1.53 19.26 -17.10
CA ASP A 173 -0.92 19.56 -18.41
C ASP A 173 -1.21 18.48 -19.46
N TYR A 174 -1.34 17.22 -19.03
CA TYR A 174 -1.74 16.13 -19.91
C TYR A 174 -3.18 16.29 -20.41
N GLU A 175 -4.11 16.63 -19.53
CA GLU A 175 -5.53 16.74 -19.90
C GLU A 175 -5.85 17.97 -20.74
N LYS A 176 -5.16 19.10 -20.51
CA LYS A 176 -5.24 20.28 -21.40
C LYS A 176 -4.87 19.93 -22.86
N SER A 177 -4.09 18.88 -23.07
CA SER A 177 -3.68 18.45 -24.41
C SER A 177 -4.70 17.53 -25.11
N LYS A 178 -5.66 16.92 -24.39
CA LYS A 178 -6.51 15.85 -24.95
C LYS A 178 -7.94 16.26 -25.35
N THR A 179 -8.74 17.01 -24.58
CA THR A 179 -10.11 17.37 -25.05
C THR A 179 -10.86 18.42 -24.23
N SER A 180 -11.85 19.01 -24.91
CA SER A 180 -12.76 20.11 -24.59
C SER A 180 -13.65 19.94 -23.34
N GLU A 181 -13.55 20.92 -22.43
CA GLU A 181 -14.57 21.55 -21.55
C GLU A 181 -15.65 20.76 -20.78
N THR A 182 -15.82 19.44 -20.88
CA THR A 182 -17.07 18.82 -20.42
C THR A 182 -17.08 18.10 -19.07
N ASN A 183 -15.96 17.72 -18.45
CA ASN A 183 -15.97 17.09 -17.11
C ASN A 183 -14.93 17.73 -16.17
N LYS A 184 -15.30 18.82 -15.47
CA LYS A 184 -14.44 19.47 -14.46
C LYS A 184 -14.36 18.73 -13.12
N GLU A 185 -15.26 17.79 -12.84
CA GLU A 185 -15.37 17.13 -11.52
C GLU A 185 -14.42 15.94 -11.31
N GLU A 186 -13.80 15.38 -12.36
CA GLU A 186 -13.03 14.13 -12.25
C GLU A 186 -11.55 14.31 -11.83
N ASN A 187 -11.10 15.56 -11.65
CA ASN A 187 -9.69 15.88 -11.40
C ASN A 187 -9.37 16.35 -10.00
N ILE A 188 -10.12 15.82 -9.04
CA ILE A 188 -9.86 16.06 -7.63
C ILE A 188 -8.66 15.18 -7.23
N THR A 189 -7.56 15.83 -6.82
CA THR A 189 -6.41 15.15 -6.19
C THR A 189 -6.87 14.42 -4.94
N LYS A 190 -6.57 13.12 -4.84
CA LYS A 190 -6.85 12.31 -3.65
C LYS A 190 -5.55 11.69 -3.15
N VAL A 191 -5.36 11.67 -1.85
CA VAL A 191 -4.18 11.06 -1.22
C VAL A 191 -4.59 10.05 -0.17
N PHE A 192 -3.88 8.94 -0.15
CA PHE A 192 -4.00 7.91 0.88
C PHE A 192 -2.77 7.93 1.77
N PHE A 193 -2.94 7.89 3.08
CA PHE A 193 -1.82 7.79 4.00
C PHE A 193 -2.19 7.03 5.27
N LEU A 194 -1.16 6.61 5.99
CA LEU A 194 -1.27 6.11 7.35
C LEU A 194 -0.94 7.25 8.31
N ASP A 195 -1.73 7.39 9.37
CA ASP A 195 -1.53 8.44 10.37
C ASP A 195 -1.76 7.89 11.78
N GLY A 196 -1.15 8.55 12.75
CA GLY A 196 -1.33 8.26 14.17
C GLY A 196 -2.51 9.03 14.78
N PRO A 197 -2.81 8.80 16.08
CA PRO A 197 -3.80 9.57 16.83
C PRO A 197 -3.47 11.07 16.93
N ASP A 198 -2.22 11.48 16.69
CA ASP A 198 -1.82 12.89 16.66
C ASP A 198 -2.13 13.59 15.33
N ALA A 199 -2.62 12.84 14.33
CA ALA A 199 -3.06 13.35 13.04
C ALA A 199 -2.00 14.23 12.33
N ARG A 200 -0.71 13.97 12.53
CA ARG A 200 0.36 14.87 12.06
C ARG A 200 0.42 14.97 10.54
N THR A 201 0.24 13.86 9.84
CA THR A 201 0.27 13.88 8.37
C THR A 201 -0.99 14.55 7.82
N ALA A 202 -2.17 14.25 8.37
CA ALA A 202 -3.42 14.93 8.02
C ALA A 202 -3.34 16.45 8.24
N SER A 203 -2.84 16.85 9.41
CA SER A 203 -2.61 18.25 9.79
C SER A 203 -1.69 18.96 8.82
N ALA A 204 -0.57 18.33 8.43
CA ALA A 204 0.36 18.90 7.48
C ALA A 204 -0.27 19.09 6.10
N LEU A 205 -1.02 18.10 5.60
CA LEU A 205 -1.69 18.17 4.31
C LEU A 205 -2.76 19.26 4.27
N ILE A 206 -3.59 19.35 5.31
CA ILE A 206 -4.72 20.30 5.36
C ILE A 206 -4.23 21.72 5.64
N TRP A 207 -3.43 21.93 6.68
CA TRP A 207 -3.09 23.29 7.12
C TRP A 207 -1.88 23.87 6.40
N LYS A 208 -0.81 23.08 6.18
CA LYS A 208 0.37 23.56 5.44
C LYS A 208 0.15 23.43 3.94
N GLY A 209 -0.49 22.34 3.52
CA GLY A 209 -0.75 22.04 2.11
C GLY A 209 -1.99 22.68 1.50
N ASN A 210 -2.88 23.24 2.32
CA ASN A 210 -4.17 23.77 1.89
C ASN A 210 -4.99 22.74 1.07
N MET A 211 -4.84 21.46 1.42
CA MET A 211 -5.60 20.37 0.82
C MET A 211 -6.97 20.27 1.48
N ASP A 212 -8.02 19.99 0.70
CA ASP A 212 -9.35 19.77 1.26
C ASP A 212 -9.35 18.46 2.06
N ALA A 213 -9.95 18.46 3.26
CA ALA A 213 -10.06 17.26 4.08
C ALA A 213 -10.80 16.12 3.35
N THR A 214 -11.70 16.42 2.40
CA THR A 214 -12.39 15.40 1.58
C THR A 214 -11.46 14.69 0.59
N GLN A 215 -10.25 15.19 0.39
CA GLN A 215 -9.22 14.62 -0.48
C GLN A 215 -8.25 13.70 0.27
N CYS A 216 -8.30 13.70 1.60
CA CYS A 216 -7.40 12.95 2.48
C CYS A 216 -8.10 11.68 2.98
N TYR A 217 -7.49 10.51 2.77
CA TYR A 217 -8.06 9.21 3.14
C TYR A 217 -7.07 8.41 3.98
N VAL A 218 -7.57 7.82 5.07
CA VAL A 218 -6.78 7.06 6.03
C VAL A 218 -7.44 5.73 6.34
N ALA A 219 -6.63 4.67 6.40
CA ALA A 219 -7.02 3.41 7.02
C ALA A 219 -6.12 3.18 8.23
N ASN A 220 -6.71 2.85 9.37
CA ASN A 220 -5.95 2.44 10.54
C ASN A 220 -6.56 1.18 11.16
N ARG A 221 -5.72 0.29 11.68
CA ARG A 221 -6.16 -0.92 12.38
C ARG A 221 -6.58 -0.65 13.83
N HIS A 222 -6.21 0.51 14.37
CA HIS A 222 -6.54 0.93 15.73
C HIS A 222 -7.79 1.80 15.71
N GLU A 223 -8.86 1.31 16.34
CA GLU A 223 -10.14 1.99 16.38
C GLU A 223 -10.05 3.33 17.11
N SER A 224 -9.28 3.40 18.20
CA SER A 224 -8.94 4.61 18.95
C SER A 224 -8.37 5.69 18.02
N THR A 225 -7.36 5.35 17.22
CA THR A 225 -6.78 6.25 16.24
C THR A 225 -7.83 6.68 15.19
N CYS A 226 -8.66 5.76 14.68
CA CYS A 226 -9.74 6.12 13.76
C CYS A 226 -10.71 7.13 14.38
N VAL A 227 -11.13 6.94 15.64
CA VAL A 227 -11.99 7.89 16.34
C VAL A 227 -11.33 9.27 16.44
N CYS A 228 -10.05 9.35 16.82
CA CYS A 228 -9.31 10.61 16.91
C CYS A 228 -9.16 11.33 15.57
N LEU A 229 -9.07 10.60 14.46
CA LEU A 229 -8.92 11.18 13.12
C LEU A 229 -10.25 11.67 12.52
N ARG A 230 -11.36 11.05 12.89
CA ARG A 230 -12.71 11.37 12.40
C ARG A 230 -13.22 12.69 12.95
N GLN A 231 -13.92 13.46 12.11
CA GLN A 231 -14.61 14.69 12.49
C GLN A 231 -15.60 14.46 13.64
N SER A 232 -16.34 13.34 13.66
CA SER A 232 -17.22 13.00 14.78
C SER A 232 -16.50 12.79 16.12
N GLY A 233 -15.22 12.43 16.09
CA GLY A 233 -14.36 12.33 17.27
C GLY A 233 -13.53 13.57 17.56
N GLY A 234 -13.78 14.69 16.87
CA GLY A 234 -13.03 15.94 17.02
C GLY A 234 -11.77 16.04 16.15
N GLY A 235 -11.56 15.07 15.26
CA GLY A 235 -10.46 15.04 14.29
C GLY A 235 -10.69 15.91 13.05
N LEU A 236 -9.76 15.81 12.10
CA LEU A 236 -9.72 16.67 10.91
C LEU A 236 -10.45 16.09 9.70
N LEU A 237 -10.61 14.77 9.64
CA LEU A 237 -11.01 14.06 8.43
C LEU A 237 -12.49 13.69 8.45
N PRO A 238 -13.20 13.77 7.31
CA PRO A 238 -14.58 13.29 7.23
C PRO A 238 -14.68 11.82 7.64
N ASP A 239 -15.77 11.46 8.31
CA ASP A 239 -15.95 10.11 8.85
C ASP A 239 -15.83 9.01 7.79
N ALA A 240 -16.34 9.29 6.58
CA ALA A 240 -16.27 8.38 5.44
C ALA A 240 -14.85 8.17 4.90
N ASN A 241 -13.91 9.07 5.20
CA ASN A 241 -12.53 9.01 4.75
C ASN A 241 -11.60 8.33 5.75
N VAL A 242 -12.12 7.87 6.89
CA VAL A 242 -11.35 7.17 7.92
C VAL A 242 -11.97 5.80 8.18
N VAL A 243 -11.26 4.75 7.77
CA VAL A 243 -11.75 3.37 7.88
C VAL A 243 -10.92 2.57 8.89
N HIS A 244 -11.63 1.77 9.68
CA HIS A 244 -11.01 0.84 10.62
C HIS A 244 -10.68 -0.46 9.90
N ALA A 245 -9.52 -0.48 9.26
CA ALA A 245 -9.02 -1.58 8.44
C ALA A 245 -7.51 -1.45 8.26
N THR A 246 -6.84 -2.54 7.88
CA THR A 246 -5.47 -2.42 7.36
C THR A 246 -5.48 -1.67 6.02
N ALA A 247 -4.35 -1.04 5.67
CA ALA A 247 -4.24 -0.36 4.38
C ALA A 247 -4.48 -1.31 3.19
N SER A 248 -4.00 -2.55 3.31
CA SER A 248 -4.24 -3.59 2.30
C SER A 248 -5.73 -3.89 2.17
N GLU A 249 -6.47 -4.09 3.25
CA GLU A 249 -7.91 -4.34 3.21
C GLU A 249 -8.67 -3.14 2.64
N ALA A 250 -8.36 -1.92 3.09
CA ALA A 250 -9.03 -0.70 2.63
C ALA A 250 -8.84 -0.47 1.11
N LEU A 251 -7.68 -0.84 0.57
CA LEU A 251 -7.32 -0.63 -0.83
C LEU A 251 -7.59 -1.86 -1.72
N SER A 252 -7.88 -3.02 -1.14
CA SER A 252 -8.04 -4.27 -1.88
C SER A 252 -9.23 -4.24 -2.83
N LYS A 253 -8.95 -4.49 -4.11
CA LYS A 253 -9.95 -4.69 -5.15
C LYS A 253 -10.52 -6.12 -5.07
N PRO A 254 -11.78 -6.34 -5.49
CA PRO A 254 -12.38 -7.68 -5.45
C PRO A 254 -11.53 -8.66 -6.25
N ALA A 255 -11.09 -9.74 -5.60
CA ALA A 255 -10.45 -10.84 -6.30
C ALA A 255 -11.51 -11.55 -7.16
N PHE A 256 -11.29 -11.63 -8.46
CA PHE A 256 -12.16 -12.41 -9.35
C PHE A 256 -12.10 -13.89 -8.94
N SER A 257 -13.13 -14.35 -8.22
CA SER A 257 -13.47 -15.77 -8.18
C SER A 257 -14.51 -16.01 -9.28
N ASN A 258 -14.22 -16.94 -10.19
CA ASN A 258 -15.18 -17.36 -11.23
C ASN A 258 -16.40 -18.11 -10.66
N ASP A 259 -16.45 -18.30 -9.35
CA ASP A 259 -17.58 -18.89 -8.65
C ASP A 259 -18.58 -17.79 -8.25
N ARG A 260 -19.64 -17.66 -9.07
CA ARG A 260 -20.86 -16.84 -8.81
C ARG A 260 -21.60 -17.16 -7.49
N LYS A 261 -21.02 -17.98 -6.62
CA LYS A 261 -21.56 -18.36 -5.30
C LYS A 261 -20.74 -17.79 -4.13
N GLN A 262 -19.66 -17.04 -4.39
CA GLN A 262 -18.86 -16.34 -3.39
C GLN A 262 -18.84 -14.81 -3.62
N GLU A 263 -19.95 -14.23 -4.07
CA GLU A 263 -20.11 -12.80 -4.41
C GLU A 263 -20.15 -11.84 -3.18
N GLN A 264 -19.52 -12.19 -2.06
CA GLN A 264 -19.32 -11.27 -0.93
C GLN A 264 -17.86 -11.21 -0.48
N HIS A 265 -16.91 -11.40 -1.39
CA HIS A 265 -15.55 -10.93 -1.13
C HIS A 265 -15.59 -9.40 -0.97
N GLN A 266 -15.44 -8.95 0.28
CA GLN A 266 -15.51 -7.55 0.67
C GLN A 266 -14.56 -6.71 -0.20
N VAL A 267 -15.15 -5.80 -0.98
CA VAL A 267 -14.40 -4.76 -1.67
C VAL A 267 -13.87 -3.80 -0.61
N GLY A 268 -12.58 -3.48 -0.68
CA GLY A 268 -11.98 -2.49 0.21
C GLY A 268 -12.70 -1.15 0.11
N ALA A 269 -12.89 -0.48 1.24
CA ALA A 269 -13.67 0.75 1.32
C ALA A 269 -13.19 1.84 0.35
N PHE A 270 -11.90 1.84 -0.01
CA PHE A 270 -11.28 2.81 -0.91
C PHE A 270 -10.83 2.20 -2.24
N ALA A 271 -11.18 0.95 -2.53
CA ALA A 271 -10.74 0.24 -3.73
C ALA A 271 -11.21 0.90 -5.05
N HIS A 272 -12.29 1.68 -4.99
CA HIS A 272 -12.88 2.41 -6.11
C HIS A 272 -12.28 3.81 -6.33
N LEU A 273 -11.39 4.27 -5.45
CA LEU A 273 -10.78 5.59 -5.53
C LEU A 273 -9.47 5.54 -6.31
N ASP A 274 -9.20 6.59 -7.10
CA ASP A 274 -7.90 6.79 -7.74
C ASP A 274 -7.10 7.84 -6.97
N PHE A 275 -5.96 7.43 -6.43
CA PHE A 275 -5.11 8.29 -5.61
C PHE A 275 -3.88 8.77 -6.38
N THR A 276 -3.58 10.06 -6.22
CA THR A 276 -2.38 10.73 -6.74
C THR A 276 -1.15 10.35 -5.91
N GLY A 277 -1.33 10.05 -4.62
CA GLY A 277 -0.24 9.79 -3.71
C GLY A 277 -0.58 8.80 -2.60
N TYR A 278 0.41 7.99 -2.22
CA TYR A 278 0.33 7.05 -1.11
C TYR A 278 1.48 7.30 -0.13
N TYR A 279 1.20 7.43 1.17
CA TYR A 279 2.23 7.49 2.20
C TYR A 279 2.02 6.45 3.30
N PHE A 280 2.83 5.38 3.26
CA PHE A 280 2.75 4.25 4.20
C PHE A 280 3.69 4.45 5.40
N ASP A 281 3.37 5.45 6.21
CA ASP A 281 4.12 5.79 7.42
C ASP A 281 3.50 5.15 8.68
N GLY A 282 4.28 4.37 9.45
CA GLY A 282 3.74 3.70 10.66
C GLY A 282 3.35 2.23 10.48
N CYS A 283 3.81 1.57 9.42
CA CYS A 283 3.62 0.12 9.22
C CYS A 283 4.64 -0.77 9.97
N ASN A 284 5.22 -0.26 11.07
CA ASN A 284 6.38 -0.82 11.78
C ASN A 284 7.63 -1.06 10.89
N GLY A 285 7.61 -0.54 9.67
CA GLY A 285 8.71 -0.64 8.73
C GLY A 285 9.05 -2.04 8.23
N PHE A 286 8.10 -2.97 8.30
CA PHE A 286 8.30 -4.33 7.80
C PHE A 286 8.05 -4.38 6.28
N ALA A 287 9.13 -4.57 5.52
CA ALA A 287 9.12 -4.48 4.05
C ALA A 287 8.06 -5.36 3.36
N PRO A 288 7.80 -6.62 3.75
CA PRO A 288 6.73 -7.42 3.16
C PRO A 288 5.33 -6.82 3.35
N HIS A 289 5.04 -6.16 4.48
CA HIS A 289 3.75 -5.47 4.66
C HIS A 289 3.62 -4.28 3.73
N ILE A 290 4.69 -3.49 3.56
CA ILE A 290 4.72 -2.37 2.60
C ILE A 290 4.43 -2.88 1.20
N VAL A 291 5.07 -3.97 0.77
CA VAL A 291 4.81 -4.59 -0.54
C VAL A 291 3.37 -5.06 -0.68
N ASN A 292 2.75 -5.59 0.39
CA ASN A 292 1.34 -5.99 0.35
C ASN A 292 0.40 -4.78 0.18
N MET A 293 0.66 -3.69 0.89
CA MET A 293 -0.11 -2.45 0.77
C MET A 293 0.05 -1.85 -0.62
N LEU A 294 1.28 -1.79 -1.15
CA LEU A 294 1.55 -1.34 -2.51
C LEU A 294 0.86 -2.22 -3.56
N SER A 295 0.91 -3.53 -3.39
CA SER A 295 0.21 -4.47 -4.28
C SER A 295 -1.30 -4.22 -4.28
N SER A 296 -1.89 -4.02 -3.11
CA SER A 296 -3.33 -3.75 -2.96
C SER A 296 -3.71 -2.41 -3.60
N ALA A 297 -2.89 -1.38 -3.40
CA ALA A 297 -3.09 -0.04 -3.94
C ALA A 297 -2.93 0.03 -5.46
N LEU A 298 -1.92 -0.68 -5.99
CA LEU A 298 -1.39 -0.41 -7.32
C LEU A 298 -1.55 -1.56 -8.33
N LEU A 299 -1.93 -2.77 -7.93
CA LEU A 299 -2.30 -3.80 -8.91
C LEU A 299 -3.75 -3.58 -9.32
N ARG A 300 -3.97 -3.37 -10.62
CA ARG A 300 -5.31 -3.46 -11.22
C ARG A 300 -5.50 -4.90 -11.69
N LEU A 301 -6.71 -5.44 -11.49
CA LEU A 301 -7.14 -6.65 -12.18
C LEU A 301 -7.65 -6.19 -13.55
N ASP A 302 -6.99 -6.62 -14.62
CA ASP A 302 -7.03 -6.05 -15.99
C ASP A 302 -8.38 -6.14 -16.75
N GLN A 303 -9.56 -6.17 -16.10
CA GLN A 303 -10.82 -6.48 -16.77
C GLN A 303 -11.99 -5.50 -16.67
N ASP A 304 -11.89 -4.38 -15.96
CA ASP A 304 -12.99 -3.38 -16.01
C ASP A 304 -13.12 -2.66 -17.36
N ASP A 305 -12.14 -2.80 -18.27
CA ASP A 305 -12.21 -2.25 -19.63
C ASP A 305 -12.54 -3.33 -20.67
N SER A 306 -13.77 -3.86 -20.61
CA SER A 306 -14.34 -4.68 -21.69
C SER A 306 -14.46 -3.92 -23.03
N ASN A 307 -14.12 -2.62 -23.06
CA ASN A 307 -14.14 -1.74 -24.23
C ASN A 307 -12.77 -1.45 -24.86
N GLY A 308 -11.69 -2.14 -24.45
CA GLY A 308 -10.41 -2.10 -25.19
C GLY A 308 -9.65 -0.77 -25.18
N GLN A 309 -10.15 0.24 -24.47
CA GLN A 309 -9.33 1.39 -24.07
C GLN A 309 -8.70 1.06 -22.73
N SER A 310 -7.60 0.30 -22.74
CA SER A 310 -6.73 0.26 -21.57
C SER A 310 -6.33 1.68 -21.26
N PHE A 311 -6.95 2.29 -20.25
CA PHE A 311 -6.47 3.51 -19.63
C PHE A 311 -5.12 3.16 -18.99
N ARG A 312 -4.05 3.14 -19.79
CA ARG A 312 -2.69 3.31 -19.29
C ARG A 312 -2.78 4.55 -18.43
N GLN A 313 -2.65 4.40 -17.12
CA GLN A 313 -2.58 5.57 -16.26
C GLN A 313 -1.34 6.34 -16.67
N GLN A 314 -1.58 7.47 -17.32
CA GLN A 314 -0.55 8.35 -17.86
C GLN A 314 -0.15 9.42 -16.85
N HIS A 315 -0.70 9.37 -15.64
CA HIS A 315 -0.43 10.35 -14.61
C HIS A 315 0.59 9.80 -13.61
N PRO A 316 1.56 10.64 -13.20
CA PRO A 316 2.52 10.22 -12.22
C PRO A 316 1.87 9.99 -10.85
N ILE A 317 2.36 9.00 -10.11
CA ILE A 317 1.90 8.66 -8.76
C ILE A 317 3.09 8.76 -7.81
N VAL A 318 2.90 9.43 -6.67
CA VAL A 318 3.90 9.42 -5.60
C VAL A 318 3.64 8.30 -4.60
N VAL A 319 4.72 7.64 -4.18
CA VAL A 319 4.71 6.62 -3.14
C VAL A 319 5.80 6.94 -2.12
N GLY A 320 5.40 7.14 -0.87
CA GLY A 320 6.30 7.19 0.27
C GLY A 320 6.09 6.01 1.21
N TYR A 321 7.15 5.56 1.86
CA TYR A 321 7.05 4.60 2.96
C TYR A 321 8.20 4.77 3.94
N SER A 322 7.97 4.32 5.17
CA SER A 322 8.95 4.32 6.24
C SER A 322 9.36 2.90 6.63
N LEU A 323 10.65 2.68 6.85
CA LEU A 323 11.26 1.46 7.38
C LEU A 323 11.83 1.73 8.78
N ILE A 324 11.83 0.72 9.65
CA ILE A 324 12.39 0.80 11.00
C ILE A 324 13.58 -0.15 11.08
N GLY A 325 14.70 0.34 11.62
CA GLY A 325 15.89 -0.45 11.83
C GLY A 325 15.97 -1.04 13.24
N GLY A 326 16.07 -2.36 13.34
CA GLY A 326 16.31 -3.06 14.62
C GLY A 326 17.80 -3.22 14.96
N GLY A 327 18.33 -2.45 15.93
CA GLY A 327 19.63 -2.69 16.61
C GLY A 327 20.92 -2.57 15.77
N HIS A 328 22.11 -2.66 16.38
CA HIS A 328 23.44 -2.30 15.81
C HIS A 328 23.89 -2.92 14.45
N LYS A 329 23.12 -3.78 13.79
CA LYS A 329 23.40 -4.34 12.43
C LYS A 329 22.52 -3.70 11.33
N THR A 330 22.13 -2.44 11.52
CA THR A 330 20.87 -1.88 11.01
C THR A 330 20.87 -1.30 9.61
N GLN A 331 21.92 -0.58 9.22
CA GLN A 331 21.88 0.16 7.95
C GLN A 331 21.87 -0.76 6.73
N ALA A 332 22.67 -1.83 6.75
CA ALA A 332 22.67 -2.84 5.69
C ALA A 332 21.27 -3.47 5.51
N THR A 333 20.60 -3.79 6.62
CA THR A 333 19.25 -4.37 6.61
C THR A 333 18.20 -3.38 6.10
N MET A 334 18.31 -2.09 6.42
CA MET A 334 17.41 -1.05 5.89
C MET A 334 17.56 -0.88 4.38
N VAL A 335 18.79 -0.87 3.88
CA VAL A 335 19.07 -0.77 2.43
C VAL A 335 18.57 -2.01 1.70
N GLU A 336 18.76 -3.21 2.25
CA GLU A 336 18.21 -4.45 1.69
C GLU A 336 16.67 -4.42 1.64
N ASN A 337 16.02 -3.94 2.70
CA ASN A 337 14.58 -3.77 2.76
C ASN A 337 14.08 -2.71 1.77
N GLU A 338 14.78 -1.58 1.63
CA GLU A 338 14.48 -0.57 0.62
C GLU A 338 14.57 -1.18 -0.78
N LEU A 339 15.67 -1.88 -1.09
CA LEU A 339 15.86 -2.55 -2.38
C LEU A 339 14.77 -3.59 -2.64
N PHE A 340 14.33 -4.31 -1.61
CA PHE A 340 13.23 -5.27 -1.71
C PHE A 340 11.91 -4.58 -2.10
N VAL A 341 11.54 -3.50 -1.39
CA VAL A 341 10.33 -2.73 -1.70
C VAL A 341 10.42 -2.08 -3.09
N SER A 342 11.55 -1.43 -3.42
CA SER A 342 11.78 -0.79 -4.71
C SER A 342 11.71 -1.76 -5.89
N ARG A 343 12.22 -2.99 -5.74
CA ARG A 343 12.10 -4.04 -6.77
C ARG A 343 10.66 -4.51 -6.96
N ALA A 344 9.92 -4.68 -5.86
CA ALA A 344 8.51 -5.02 -5.92
C ALA A 344 7.70 -3.91 -6.60
N LEU A 345 7.93 -2.65 -6.21
CA LEU A 345 7.28 -1.50 -6.83
C LEU A 345 7.64 -1.36 -8.31
N THR A 346 8.88 -1.61 -8.70
CA THR A 346 9.29 -1.62 -10.13
C THR A 346 8.52 -2.67 -10.92
N THR A 347 8.28 -3.83 -10.33
CA THR A 347 7.48 -4.89 -10.96
C THR A 347 6.04 -4.44 -11.14
N ILE A 348 5.44 -3.83 -10.11
CA ILE A 348 4.07 -3.30 -10.15
C ILE A 348 3.95 -2.12 -11.14
N ALA A 349 4.92 -1.21 -11.17
CA ALA A 349 4.93 -0.07 -12.08
C ALA A 349 4.97 -0.53 -13.54
N ARG A 350 5.77 -1.55 -13.85
CA ARG A 350 5.87 -2.13 -15.20
C ARG A 350 4.56 -2.71 -15.71
N THR A 351 3.74 -3.32 -14.85
CA THR A 351 2.41 -3.81 -15.29
C THR A 351 1.49 -2.67 -15.70
N ARG A 352 1.81 -1.43 -15.32
CA ARG A 352 1.08 -0.21 -15.68
C ARG A 352 1.73 0.59 -16.80
N GLY A 353 2.83 0.11 -17.39
CA GLY A 353 3.63 0.89 -18.36
C GLY A 353 4.31 2.10 -17.74
N MET A 354 4.67 2.00 -16.46
CA MET A 354 5.34 3.06 -15.69
C MET A 354 6.74 2.62 -15.27
N ARG A 355 7.62 3.61 -15.06
CA ARG A 355 8.94 3.46 -14.47
C ARG A 355 8.97 4.06 -13.07
N VAL A 356 9.90 3.59 -12.25
CA VAL A 356 10.12 4.09 -10.89
C VAL A 356 11.31 5.04 -10.87
N ILE A 357 11.15 6.21 -10.26
CA ILE A 357 12.19 7.21 -10.03
C ILE A 357 12.31 7.48 -8.54
N GLN A 358 13.54 7.54 -8.03
CA GLN A 358 13.80 7.91 -6.64
C GLN A 358 13.84 9.43 -6.52
N ALA A 359 12.81 10.03 -5.90
CA ALA A 359 12.64 11.48 -5.86
C ALA A 359 13.76 12.18 -5.06
N LEU A 360 14.30 11.49 -4.05
CA LEU A 360 15.39 12.00 -3.21
C LEU A 360 16.78 11.90 -3.86
N ASP A 361 16.91 11.29 -5.03
CA ASP A 361 18.18 11.28 -5.77
C ASP A 361 18.36 12.56 -6.61
N ASP A 362 17.26 13.27 -6.92
CA ASP A 362 17.23 14.59 -7.56
C ASP A 362 16.14 15.47 -6.91
N PRO A 363 16.33 15.87 -5.64
CA PRO A 363 15.28 16.53 -4.86
C PRO A 363 14.84 17.88 -5.45
N THR A 364 15.76 18.62 -6.06
CA THR A 364 15.48 19.96 -6.62
C THR A 364 14.52 19.89 -7.80
N ARG A 365 14.57 18.84 -8.64
CA ARG A 365 13.61 18.60 -9.73
C ARG A 365 12.16 18.58 -9.23
N PHE A 366 11.94 18.11 -8.01
CA PHE A 366 10.62 17.96 -7.40
C PHE A 366 10.29 19.07 -6.38
N GLY A 367 11.13 20.10 -6.26
CA GLY A 367 10.97 21.18 -5.28
C GLY A 367 11.27 20.79 -3.83
N LEU A 368 11.87 19.61 -3.62
CA LEU A 368 12.26 19.11 -2.31
C LEU A 368 13.53 19.82 -1.81
N HIS A 369 13.71 19.87 -0.49
CA HIS A 369 14.94 20.41 0.09
C HIS A 369 16.11 19.44 -0.23
N PRO A 370 17.26 19.92 -0.74
CA PRO A 370 18.40 19.07 -1.10
C PRO A 370 18.93 18.21 0.05
N GLU A 371 18.76 18.70 1.27
CA GLU A 371 19.23 18.05 2.49
C GLU A 371 18.13 17.25 3.21
N THR A 372 17.02 16.91 2.54
CA THR A 372 15.96 16.07 3.14
C THR A 372 16.57 14.73 3.55
N PRO A 373 16.74 14.44 4.86
CA PRO A 373 17.46 13.26 5.31
C PRO A 373 16.62 12.01 5.05
N LYS A 374 17.21 10.92 4.53
CA LYS A 374 16.51 9.63 4.40
C LYS A 374 16.39 8.91 5.74
N VAL A 375 17.24 9.22 6.72
CA VAL A 375 17.33 8.51 8.00
C VAL A 375 17.41 9.50 9.16
N ALA A 376 16.60 9.28 10.19
CA ALA A 376 16.75 9.91 11.49
C ALA A 376 16.46 8.88 12.60
N ALA A 377 17.27 8.89 13.66
CA ALA A 377 17.27 7.89 14.72
C ALA A 377 17.29 6.44 14.18
N LYS A 378 16.13 5.77 14.14
CA LYS A 378 15.95 4.39 13.65
C LYS A 378 14.93 4.29 12.51
N THR A 379 14.49 5.42 11.98
CA THR A 379 13.49 5.48 10.91
C THR A 379 14.18 5.88 9.62
N PHE A 380 13.91 5.11 8.58
CA PHE A 380 14.30 5.41 7.21
C PHE A 380 13.03 5.74 6.43
N THR A 381 12.98 6.85 5.71
CA THR A 381 11.83 7.22 4.86
C THR A 381 12.34 7.56 3.47
N THR A 382 11.66 7.05 2.45
CA THR A 382 12.01 7.31 1.05
C THR A 382 10.78 7.63 0.22
N TRP A 383 11.03 8.24 -0.94
CA TRP A 383 10.01 8.77 -1.84
C TRP A 383 10.30 8.31 -3.27
N LEU A 384 9.38 7.53 -3.81
CA LEU A 384 9.42 6.99 -5.17
C LEU A 384 8.31 7.64 -5.99
N LEU A 385 8.62 7.99 -7.23
CA LEU A 385 7.68 8.49 -8.21
C LEU A 385 7.49 7.45 -9.30
N LEU A 386 6.24 7.10 -9.57
CA LEU A 386 5.87 6.31 -10.74
C LEU A 386 5.57 7.30 -11.86
N GLU A 387 6.32 7.24 -12.96
CA GLU A 387 6.07 8.06 -14.17
C GLU A 387 5.76 7.16 -15.36
N PRO A 388 5.00 7.61 -16.36
CA PRO A 388 4.87 6.90 -17.63
C PRO A 388 6.24 6.59 -18.22
N ASP A 389 6.39 5.39 -18.76
CA ASP A 389 7.60 5.01 -19.47
C ASP A 389 7.39 5.25 -20.98
N ASP A 390 8.00 6.32 -21.49
CA ASP A 390 7.91 6.73 -22.90
C ASP A 390 8.55 5.71 -23.87
N SER A 391 9.20 4.66 -23.35
CA SER A 391 9.88 3.64 -24.15
C SER A 391 9.00 2.46 -24.60
N PHE A 392 7.70 2.47 -24.28
CA PHE A 392 6.76 1.34 -24.54
C PHE A 392 5.69 1.56 -25.62
#